data_AF-A0A7Z9FBR9-F1
#
_entry.id   AF-A0A7Z9FBR9-F1
#
_cell.length_a   1.000
_cell.length_b   1.000
_cell.length_c   1.000
_cell.angle_alpha   90.00
_cell.angle_beta   90.00
_cell.angle_gamma   90.00
#
_symmetry.space_group_name_H-M   'P 1'
#
loop_
_entity.id
_entity.type
_entity.pdbx_description
1 polymer ?
#
loop_
_entity_poly.entity_id
_entity_poly.type
_entity_poly.pdbx_seq_one_letter_code
_entity_poly.pdbx_strand_id
1 'polypeptide(L)'
;MQRANDDERIYLDGYLSADFVQNSVISLRPIEKHVEDRYSVVFASISASTYKRNSFTLEDPDPPEFFSDGRLEIGGFIAEHFGVIARSLPASPGCCIA
;
A
#
# COMPACT_ATOMS: atom_id res chain seq x y z
N MET A 1 -16.91 -25.67 25.26
CA MET A 1 -15.88 -24.71 25.71
C MET A 1 -14.87 -24.60 24.57
N GLN A 2 -15.09 -23.65 23.65
CA GLN A 2 -14.34 -23.51 22.40
C GLN A 2 -13.41 -22.31 22.57
N ARG A 3 -12.10 -22.50 22.37
CA ARG A 3 -11.11 -21.43 22.47
C ARG A 3 -11.41 -20.39 21.39
N ALA A 4 -11.49 -19.11 21.77
CA ALA A 4 -11.56 -18.00 20.83
C ALA A 4 -10.28 -18.04 19.96
N ASN A 5 -10.44 -18.14 18.64
CA ASN A 5 -9.34 -17.98 17.70
C ASN A 5 -9.04 -16.48 17.61
N ASP A 6 -8.13 -16.00 18.44
CA ASP A 6 -7.74 -14.59 18.65
C ASP A 6 -6.91 -13.96 17.51
N ASP A 7 -6.86 -14.53 16.30
CA ASP A 7 -5.90 -14.07 15.28
C ASP A 7 -6.39 -14.34 13.85
N GLU A 8 -7.56 -13.81 13.50
CA GLU A 8 -8.04 -13.86 12.11
C GLU A 8 -7.19 -12.91 11.26
N ARG A 9 -6.12 -13.46 10.68
CA ARG A 9 -5.24 -12.78 9.73
C ARG A 9 -5.45 -13.32 8.32
N ILE A 10 -5.48 -12.42 7.36
CA ILE A 10 -5.56 -12.74 5.94
C ILE A 10 -4.30 -12.20 5.28
N TYR A 11 -3.56 -13.09 4.61
CA TYR A 11 -2.36 -12.75 3.87
C TYR A 11 -2.73 -12.69 2.38
N LEU A 12 -2.41 -11.57 1.73
CA LEU A 12 -2.73 -11.33 0.34
C LEU A 12 -1.46 -10.93 -0.41
N ASP A 13 -1.06 -11.75 -1.36
CA ASP A 13 -0.06 -11.41 -2.36
C ASP A 13 -0.76 -11.00 -3.66
N GLY A 14 -0.26 -9.94 -4.29
CA GLY A 14 -0.87 -9.41 -5.50
C GLY A 14 0.12 -8.79 -6.46
N TYR A 15 -0.41 -8.47 -7.63
CA TYR A 15 0.32 -7.82 -8.71
C TYR A 15 -0.50 -6.65 -9.23
N LEU A 16 0.12 -5.47 -9.26
CA LEU A 16 -0.44 -4.23 -9.77
C LEU A 16 0.17 -3.98 -11.16
N SER A 17 -0.67 -3.83 -12.18
CA SER A 17 -0.28 -3.32 -13.48
C SER A 17 -1.23 -2.19 -13.86
N ALA A 18 -0.68 -1.03 -14.19
CA ALA A 18 -1.49 0.15 -14.50
C ALA A 18 -0.76 1.11 -15.45
N ASP A 19 -1.52 1.69 -16.37
CA ASP A 19 -1.14 2.88 -17.13
C ASP A 19 -1.70 4.11 -16.43
N PHE A 20 -0.87 5.14 -16.25
CA PHE A 20 -1.31 6.40 -15.66
C PHE A 20 -0.66 7.61 -16.33
N VAL A 21 -1.35 8.74 -16.23
CA VAL A 21 -0.87 10.03 -16.75
C VAL A 21 -0.56 10.94 -15.58
N GLN A 22 0.69 11.37 -15.49
CA GLN A 22 1.12 12.38 -14.54
C GLN A 22 1.15 13.74 -15.21
N ASN A 23 0.32 14.67 -14.72
CA ASN A 23 0.41 16.07 -15.12
C ASN A 23 1.57 16.73 -14.40
N SER A 24 2.49 17.32 -15.16
CA SER A 24 3.64 18.07 -14.61
C SER A 24 3.42 19.57 -14.72
N VAL A 25 3.59 20.26 -13.59
CA VAL A 25 3.58 21.73 -13.54
C VAL A 25 4.88 22.36 -14.05
N ILE A 26 5.93 21.55 -14.24
CA ILE A 26 7.24 22.03 -14.71
C ILE A 26 7.34 21.91 -16.23
N SER A 27 7.10 20.72 -16.78
CA SER A 27 7.19 20.51 -18.24
C SER A 27 5.95 21.01 -18.98
N LEU A 28 4.83 21.23 -18.26
CA LEU A 28 3.50 21.56 -18.81
C LEU A 28 3.03 20.57 -19.87
N ARG A 29 3.56 19.34 -19.86
CA ARG A 29 3.18 18.25 -20.75
C ARG A 29 2.76 17.04 -19.91
N PRO A 30 1.69 16.32 -20.30
CA PRO A 30 1.31 15.08 -19.64
C PRO A 30 2.39 14.01 -19.88
N ILE A 31 2.60 13.16 -18.89
CA ILE A 31 3.65 12.15 -18.90
C ILE A 31 2.98 10.81 -18.65
N GLU A 32 2.88 10.03 -19.71
CA GLU A 32 2.31 8.68 -19.69
C GLU A 32 3.34 7.72 -19.11
N LYS A 33 2.89 6.87 -18.20
CA LYS A 33 3.72 5.91 -17.48
C LYS A 33 2.97 4.59 -17.34
N HIS A 34 3.73 3.51 -17.47
CA HIS A 34 3.30 2.17 -17.10
C HIS A 34 4.00 1.76 -15.82
N VAL A 35 3.27 1.11 -14.91
CA VAL A 35 3.83 0.52 -13.70
C VAL A 35 3.44 -0.94 -13.62
N GLU A 36 4.41 -1.76 -13.21
CA GLU A 36 4.21 -3.13 -12.80
C GLU A 36 4.88 -3.32 -11.45
N ASP A 37 4.16 -3.81 -10.45
CA ASP A 37 4.73 -4.07 -9.13
C ASP A 37 4.04 -5.22 -8.41
N ARG A 38 4.77 -5.86 -7.49
CA ARG A 38 4.23 -6.89 -6.60
C ARG A 38 4.08 -6.32 -5.20
N TYR A 39 3.00 -6.70 -4.53
CA TYR A 39 2.76 -6.32 -3.15
C TYR A 39 2.34 -7.53 -2.32
N SER A 40 2.60 -7.43 -1.03
CA SER A 40 2.14 -8.37 -0.01
C SER A 40 1.57 -7.55 1.14
N VAL A 41 0.33 -7.88 1.54
CA VAL A 41 -0.36 -7.17 2.63
C VAL A 41 -0.99 -8.17 3.58
N VAL A 42 -0.96 -7.82 4.87
CA VAL A 42 -1.60 -8.60 5.93
C VAL A 42 -2.79 -7.81 6.44
N PHE A 43 -3.97 -8.42 6.44
CA PHE A 43 -5.17 -7.87 7.04
C PHE A 43 -5.46 -8.55 8.38
N ALA A 44 -5.79 -7.78 9.40
CA ALA A 44 -6.18 -8.25 10.73
C ALA A 44 -7.57 -7.75 11.11
N SER A 45 -8.35 -8.58 11.81
CA SER A 45 -9.69 -8.19 12.26
C SER A 45 -9.63 -7.03 13.26
N ILE A 46 -10.46 -5.99 13.05
CA ILE A 46 -10.59 -4.84 13.97
C ILE A 46 -10.93 -5.28 15.40
N SER A 47 -11.72 -6.35 15.56
CA SER A 47 -12.12 -6.83 16.89
C SER A 47 -11.02 -7.58 17.64
N ALA A 48 -9.98 -8.05 16.94
CA ALA A 48 -8.83 -8.76 17.50
C ALA A 48 -7.61 -7.85 17.73
N SER A 49 -7.64 -6.60 17.22
CA SER A 49 -6.46 -5.75 17.20
C SER A 49 -6.19 -5.08 18.56
N THR A 50 -5.38 -5.73 19.37
CA THR A 50 -4.74 -5.11 20.56
C THR A 50 -3.43 -4.44 20.15
N TYR A 51 -3.41 -3.66 19.05
CA TYR A 51 -2.18 -3.08 18.53
C TYR A 51 -1.71 -1.91 19.40
N LYS A 52 -0.97 -2.22 20.49
CA LYS A 52 -0.27 -1.25 21.32
C LYS A 52 1.15 -1.06 20.80
N ARG A 53 1.36 -0.06 19.95
CA ARG A 53 2.70 0.32 19.48
C ARG A 53 3.32 1.33 20.46
N ASN A 54 4.17 0.85 21.38
CA ASN A 54 4.92 1.72 22.30
C ASN A 54 6.31 2.14 21.76
N SER A 55 6.77 1.53 20.66
CA SER A 55 8.01 1.87 19.94
C SER A 55 7.98 1.26 18.53
N PHE A 56 8.64 1.88 17.55
CA PHE A 56 8.84 1.30 16.20
C PHE A 56 10.26 1.58 15.70
N THR A 57 10.77 0.69 14.85
CA THR A 57 12.03 0.82 14.10
C THR A 57 11.78 0.73 12.60
N LEU A 58 12.76 1.08 11.77
CA LEU A 58 12.67 0.93 10.31
C LEU A 58 12.78 -0.53 9.84
N GLU A 59 13.22 -1.44 10.72
CA GLU A 59 13.34 -2.87 10.43
C GLU A 59 12.06 -3.64 10.82
N ASP A 60 11.14 -3.00 11.53
CA ASP A 60 9.89 -3.62 11.92
C ASP A 60 9.01 -3.83 10.68
N PRO A 61 8.30 -4.97 10.58
CA PRO A 61 7.34 -5.16 9.51
C PRO A 61 6.24 -4.10 9.58
N ASP A 62 5.72 -3.73 8.41
CA ASP A 62 4.58 -2.82 8.33
C ASP A 62 3.41 -3.36 9.16
N PRO A 63 2.66 -2.47 9.85
CA PRO A 63 1.48 -2.90 10.57
C PRO A 63 0.48 -3.53 9.59
N PRO A 64 -0.35 -4.48 10.06
CA PRO A 64 -1.40 -5.02 9.22
C PRO A 64 -2.44 -3.94 8.91
N GLU A 65 -3.03 -4.05 7.73
CA GLU A 65 -4.29 -3.40 7.39
C GLU A 65 -5.43 -4.00 8.21
N PHE A 66 -6.54 -3.27 8.31
CA PHE A 66 -7.68 -3.73 9.10
C PHE A 66 -8.86 -4.15 8.25
N PHE A 67 -9.61 -5.13 8.73
CA PHE A 67 -10.90 -5.51 8.15
C PHE A 67 -11.99 -5.66 9.20
N SER A 68 -13.22 -5.38 8.81
CA SER A 68 -14.42 -5.59 9.62
C SER A 68 -15.55 -6.15 8.77
N ASP A 69 -16.48 -6.84 9.43
CA ASP A 69 -17.70 -7.37 8.80
C ASP A 69 -17.42 -8.24 7.55
N GLY A 70 -16.28 -8.95 7.55
CA GLY A 70 -15.85 -9.80 6.44
C GLY A 70 -15.49 -9.04 5.16
N ARG A 71 -15.20 -7.74 5.24
CA ARG A 71 -14.86 -6.88 4.09
C ARG A 71 -13.45 -6.34 4.18
N LEU A 72 -12.67 -6.55 3.11
CA LEU A 72 -11.33 -6.00 2.94
C LEU A 72 -11.38 -4.72 2.11
N GLU A 73 -10.72 -3.65 2.56
CA GLU A 73 -10.59 -2.40 1.79
C GLU A 73 -9.35 -2.45 0.88
N ILE A 74 -9.40 -3.32 -0.14
CA ILE A 74 -8.26 -3.50 -1.07
C ILE A 74 -8.00 -2.23 -1.88
N GLY A 75 -9.05 -1.49 -2.25
CA GLY A 75 -8.92 -0.27 -3.05
C GLY A 75 -8.10 0.82 -2.37
N GLY A 76 -8.28 1.00 -1.05
CA GLY A 76 -7.51 1.95 -0.25
C GLY A 76 -6.02 1.59 -0.24
N PHE A 77 -5.72 0.34 0.13
CA PHE A 77 -4.36 -0.19 0.10
C PHE A 77 -3.68 -0.01 -1.28
N ILE A 78 -4.37 -0.37 -2.36
CA ILE A 78 -3.83 -0.21 -3.72
C ILE A 78 -3.55 1.25 -4.05
N ALA A 79 -4.42 2.18 -3.64
CA ALA A 79 -4.21 3.60 -3.88
C ALA A 79 -2.97 4.15 -3.14
N GLU A 80 -2.76 3.71 -1.90
CA GLU A 80 -1.58 4.08 -1.10
C GLU A 80 -0.30 3.51 -1.70
N HIS A 81 -0.29 2.20 -2.00
CA HIS A 81 0.84 1.50 -2.64
C HIS A 81 1.21 2.16 -3.97
N PHE A 82 0.21 2.42 -4.82
CA PHE A 82 0.40 3.12 -6.08
C PHE A 82 0.97 4.54 -5.88
N GLY A 83 0.52 5.27 -4.87
CA GLY A 83 1.03 6.61 -4.56
C GLY A 83 2.53 6.63 -4.25
N VAL A 84 3.03 5.61 -3.54
CA VAL A 84 4.46 5.43 -3.25
C VAL A 84 5.24 5.18 -4.55
N ILE A 85 4.76 4.25 -5.38
CA ILE A 85 5.44 3.93 -6.65
C ILE A 85 5.44 5.15 -7.58
N ALA A 86 4.29 5.78 -7.78
CA ALA A 86 4.12 6.93 -8.67
C ALA A 86 5.06 8.10 -8.29
N ARG A 87 5.30 8.32 -6.99
CA ARG A 87 6.23 9.35 -6.50
C ARG A 87 7.69 9.02 -6.82
N SER A 88 8.07 7.75 -6.83
CA SER A 88 9.45 7.32 -7.12
C SER A 88 9.81 7.46 -8.60
N LEU A 89 8.80 7.45 -9.48
CA LEU A 89 9.01 7.56 -10.92
C LEU A 89 9.36 9.01 -11.30
N PRO A 90 10.50 9.24 -11.99
CA PRO A 90 10.95 10.59 -12.34
C PRO A 90 9.86 11.32 -13.13
N ALA A 91 9.68 12.61 -12.85
CA ALA A 91 8.68 13.41 -13.54
C ALA A 91 8.99 13.43 -15.04
N SER A 92 10.21 13.79 -15.44
CA SER A 92 10.67 13.86 -16.84
C SER A 92 12.15 13.46 -16.93
N PRO A 93 12.65 12.93 -18.06
CA PRO A 93 14.08 12.87 -18.32
C PRO A 93 14.71 14.25 -18.09
N GLY A 94 15.73 14.34 -17.22
CA GLY A 94 16.40 15.60 -16.85
C GLY A 94 15.80 16.35 -15.65
N CYS A 95 14.69 15.89 -15.08
CA CYS A 95 14.11 16.43 -13.84
C CYS A 95 14.63 15.65 -12.63
N CYS A 96 15.94 15.65 -12.41
CA CYS A 96 16.56 15.19 -11.17
C CYS A 96 16.74 16.41 -10.28
N ILE A 97 16.37 16.32 -9.00
CA ILE A 97 16.85 17.29 -8.01
C ILE A 97 18.28 16.88 -7.68
N ALA A 98 19.25 17.78 -7.92
CA ALA A 98 20.65 17.58 -7.56
C ALA A 98 20.85 17.57 -6.04
#